data_AF-A0A5E6SBF9-F1
#
_entry.id   AF-A0A5E6SBF9-F1
#
_cell.length_a   1.000
_cell.length_b   1.000
_cell.length_c   1.000
_cell.angle_alpha   90.00
_cell.angle_beta   90.00
_cell.angle_gamma   90.00
#
_symmetry.space_group_name_H-M   'P 1'
#
loop_
_entity.id
_entity.type
_entity.pdbx_description
1 polymer ?
#
loop_
_entity_poly.entity_id
_entity_poly.type
_entity_poly.pdbx_seq_one_letter_code
_entity_poly.pdbx_strand_id
1 'polypeptide(L)'
;MPDTTPRRAQPTTPDSSVKTLSVDPPTLLIGVFDQQVVNASWSAYAQRDAQRISEQIPYDRIVEGNVWRVGTLAVGVPRVHYGDHYISLTLPVVKDSQFTFRAELGRAERRVHEILEVLPGADTTFTVKVPLANGYLRYKTLEGRVVRLQWSGQATFENSGGDYNWAALSEFYKTAARVNLYEVLPPVSPLLHDIKGSYTIRDDSMDLVLSSLSGEHAAVDETPASAPARAGDAGVLSFLSILFPEVLTGLPPVDRAWLANFCTPPAALRFTAGQLIPELLMYWAMYDVSSVASPDHSQALAAPPLSITPRLRLVGAGDEKQALSLPPGAPSVQWSFEGRALGRLVNEQGQMFYYPPNSPSPAFVLEANNKTRHPVARRSDAGTLISADVIKATAGGQSATSTFVALHTTESHYIKAQLAYNKVKLKVFYETWGGVVEVPDAQVRWTVISGNGSMSTAGVFTPHPSDPSPFTVLLAEDTQDQAQFHYWASIVLPVPTLDAARFVELTNG
;
A
#
# COMPACT_ATOMS: atom_id res chain seq x y z
N MET A 1 -14.28 9.24 60.86
CA MET A 1 -14.12 8.85 59.44
C MET A 1 -13.21 9.89 58.82
N PRO A 2 -11.98 9.56 58.40
CA PRO A 2 -11.11 10.52 57.73
C PRO A 2 -11.25 10.42 56.21
N ASP A 3 -11.32 11.59 55.59
CA ASP A 3 -11.27 11.84 54.14
C ASP A 3 -10.00 11.25 53.53
N THR A 4 -10.16 10.37 52.55
CA THR A 4 -9.08 9.87 51.68
C THR A 4 -9.14 10.58 50.33
N THR A 5 -8.46 11.72 50.22
CA THR A 5 -8.10 12.31 48.92
C THR A 5 -6.84 11.60 48.40
N PRO A 6 -6.80 11.09 47.17
CA PRO A 6 -5.58 10.49 46.64
C PRO A 6 -4.53 11.57 46.38
N ARG A 7 -3.36 11.45 47.03
CA ARG A 7 -2.16 12.24 46.75
C ARG A 7 -1.69 11.93 45.32
N ARG A 8 -1.80 12.89 44.41
CA ARG A 8 -1.03 12.90 43.15
C ARG A 8 0.46 12.97 43.49
N ALA A 9 1.24 12.04 42.94
CA ALA A 9 2.69 12.05 43.07
C ALA A 9 3.26 13.21 42.25
N GLN A 10 3.91 14.13 42.94
CA GLN A 10 4.65 15.25 42.36
C GLN A 10 6.09 14.76 42.13
N PRO A 11 6.71 14.97 40.96
CA PRO A 11 8.09 14.55 40.73
C PRO A 11 9.04 15.31 41.67
N THR A 12 9.98 14.59 42.26
CA THR A 12 11.01 15.14 43.15
C THR A 12 11.98 16.04 42.38
N THR A 13 12.22 17.24 42.91
CA THR A 13 13.23 18.20 42.44
C THR A 13 14.64 17.59 42.44
N PRO A 14 15.47 17.87 41.42
CA PRO A 14 16.85 17.39 41.37
C PRO A 14 17.78 18.18 42.31
N ASP A 15 18.84 17.50 42.72
CA ASP A 15 19.91 17.98 43.60
C ASP A 15 20.67 19.17 43.00
N SER A 16 20.93 20.20 43.82
CA SER A 16 21.40 21.52 43.40
C SER A 16 22.89 21.57 43.10
N SER A 17 23.32 20.99 41.98
CA SER A 17 24.63 21.29 41.38
C SER A 17 24.43 21.87 39.99
N VAL A 18 24.47 23.21 39.89
CA VAL A 18 24.37 23.95 38.63
C VAL A 18 25.64 23.71 37.83
N LYS A 19 25.60 22.74 36.91
CA LYS A 19 26.49 22.75 35.74
C LYS A 19 25.90 23.70 34.72
N THR A 20 26.68 24.68 34.30
CA THR A 20 26.36 25.62 33.22
C THR A 20 25.89 24.86 31.97
N LEU A 21 24.68 25.21 31.51
CA LEU A 21 24.06 24.72 30.29
C LEU A 21 24.96 24.96 29.07
N SER A 22 25.56 23.91 28.52
CA SER A 22 25.96 23.89 27.12
C SER A 22 24.79 23.28 26.34
N VAL A 23 23.83 24.12 25.95
CA VAL A 23 22.81 23.71 24.98
C VAL A 23 23.46 23.83 23.61
N ASP A 24 23.85 22.70 23.02
CA ASP A 24 24.22 22.69 21.62
C ASP A 24 23.05 23.22 20.78
N PRO A 25 23.31 24.12 19.81
CA PRO A 25 22.27 24.92 19.15
C PRO A 25 21.24 24.20 18.24
N PRO A 26 21.26 22.87 17.95
CA PRO A 26 20.18 22.26 17.15
C PRO A 26 19.08 21.55 17.95
N THR A 27 19.14 21.44 19.28
CA THR A 27 18.13 20.71 20.08
C THR A 27 16.87 21.55 20.30
N LEU A 28 15.74 21.05 19.79
CA LEU A 28 14.43 21.69 19.88
C LEU A 28 13.71 21.39 21.19
N LEU A 29 13.65 20.12 21.56
CA LEU A 29 13.01 19.68 22.81
C LEU A 29 13.54 18.32 23.25
N ILE A 30 13.30 17.99 24.52
CA ILE A 30 13.67 16.72 25.11
C ILE A 30 12.42 16.09 25.73
N GLY A 31 12.21 14.80 25.46
CA GLY A 31 11.12 14.01 26.00
C GLY A 31 11.63 12.87 26.85
N VAL A 32 10.88 12.52 27.89
CA VAL A 32 11.09 11.30 28.68
C VAL A 32 9.75 10.57 28.75
N PHE A 33 9.72 9.35 28.25
CA PHE A 33 8.51 8.53 28.14
C PHE A 33 8.69 7.20 28.86
N ASP A 34 7.61 6.65 29.39
CA ASP A 34 7.62 5.27 29.87
C ASP A 34 7.69 4.33 28.64
N GLN A 35 8.72 3.49 28.60
CA GLN A 35 8.98 2.61 27.45
C GLN A 35 7.86 1.58 27.26
N GLN A 36 7.29 1.06 28.35
CA GLN A 36 6.20 0.09 28.29
C GLN A 36 4.94 0.73 27.72
N VAL A 37 4.62 1.95 28.13
CA VAL A 37 3.50 2.72 27.60
C VAL A 37 3.67 3.01 26.10
N VAL A 38 4.87 3.41 25.66
CA VAL A 38 5.17 3.65 24.24
C VAL A 38 4.96 2.36 23.43
N ASN A 39 5.54 1.25 23.87
CA ASN A 39 5.43 -0.05 23.20
C ASN A 39 3.99 -0.56 23.16
N ALA A 40 3.24 -0.42 24.27
CA ALA A 40 1.83 -0.79 24.33
C ALA A 40 0.97 0.04 23.36
N SER A 41 1.25 1.35 23.25
CA SER A 41 0.56 2.26 22.34
C SER A 41 0.75 1.85 20.87
N TRP A 42 1.97 1.47 20.48
CA TRP A 42 2.26 0.94 19.14
C TRP A 42 1.57 -0.39 18.85
N SER A 43 1.50 -1.27 19.86
CA SER A 43 0.77 -2.53 19.73
C SER A 43 -0.72 -2.30 19.48
N ALA A 44 -1.36 -1.43 20.27
CA ALA A 44 -2.77 -1.07 20.13
C ALA A 44 -3.05 -0.38 18.78
N TYR A 45 -2.15 0.50 18.33
CA TYR A 45 -2.26 1.15 17.03
C TYR A 45 -2.24 0.15 15.88
N ALA A 46 -1.24 -0.74 15.84
CA ALA A 46 -1.14 -1.75 14.80
C ALA A 46 -2.33 -2.72 14.79
N GLN A 47 -2.93 -3.01 15.95
CA GLN A 47 -4.14 -3.84 16.02
C GLN A 47 -5.36 -3.12 15.45
N ARG A 48 -5.59 -1.86 15.83
CA ARG A 48 -6.71 -1.05 15.32
C ARG A 48 -6.63 -0.82 13.82
N ASP A 49 -5.42 -0.64 13.31
CA ASP A 49 -5.14 -0.30 11.91
C ASP A 49 -4.60 -1.51 11.12
N ALA A 50 -4.88 -2.75 11.55
CA ALA A 50 -4.28 -3.98 11.01
C ALA A 50 -4.49 -4.21 9.49
N GLN A 51 -5.57 -3.68 8.92
CA GLN A 51 -5.89 -3.78 7.48
C GLN A 51 -5.47 -2.54 6.68
N ARG A 52 -4.97 -1.49 7.36
CA ARG A 52 -4.54 -0.26 6.70
C ARG A 52 -3.20 -0.50 6.03
N ILE A 53 -3.15 -0.31 4.71
CA ILE A 53 -1.92 -0.37 3.93
C ILE A 53 -1.06 0.85 4.27
N SER A 54 0.20 0.61 4.66
CA SER A 54 1.22 1.63 4.88
C SER A 54 2.08 1.83 3.63
N GLU A 55 2.57 0.74 3.04
CA GLU A 55 3.44 0.77 1.87
C GLU A 55 3.09 -0.34 0.87
N GLN A 56 3.38 -0.09 -0.40
CA GLN A 56 3.21 -1.04 -1.51
C GLN A 56 4.56 -1.24 -2.19
N ILE A 57 5.08 -2.46 -2.15
CA ILE A 57 6.40 -2.80 -2.65
C ILE A 57 6.24 -3.61 -3.94
N PRO A 58 6.58 -3.03 -5.11
CA PRO A 58 6.55 -3.76 -6.36
C PRO A 58 7.67 -4.79 -6.41
N TYR A 59 7.44 -5.91 -7.09
CA TYR A 59 8.45 -6.93 -7.30
C TYR A 59 8.27 -7.63 -8.64
N ASP A 60 9.38 -8.23 -9.11
CA ASP A 60 9.41 -9.07 -10.29
C ASP A 60 9.58 -10.53 -9.92
N ARG A 61 8.90 -11.40 -10.66
CA ARG A 61 9.00 -12.85 -10.58
C ARG A 61 9.01 -13.40 -12.00
N ILE A 62 10.20 -13.56 -12.57
CA ILE A 62 10.32 -14.21 -13.88
C ILE A 62 9.90 -15.66 -13.72
N VAL A 63 8.96 -16.09 -14.55
CA VAL A 63 8.57 -17.49 -14.68
C VAL A 63 9.10 -17.98 -16.03
N GLU A 64 9.45 -19.25 -16.11
CA GLU A 64 10.10 -19.85 -17.26
C GLU A 64 9.35 -19.59 -18.59
N GLY A 65 10.12 -19.50 -19.69
CA GLY A 65 9.57 -19.39 -21.04
C GLY A 65 8.93 -18.04 -21.35
N ASN A 66 7.66 -18.07 -21.77
CA ASN A 66 6.89 -16.92 -22.27
C ASN A 66 5.95 -16.29 -21.23
N VAL A 67 6.23 -16.50 -19.93
CA VAL A 67 5.36 -16.05 -18.82
C VAL A 67 6.13 -15.14 -17.88
N TRP A 68 5.64 -13.92 -17.70
CA TRP A 68 6.22 -12.96 -16.76
C TRP A 68 5.23 -12.71 -15.64
N ARG A 69 5.65 -12.89 -14.39
CA ARG A 69 4.85 -12.47 -13.24
C ARG A 69 5.48 -11.25 -12.60
N VAL A 70 4.67 -10.25 -12.36
CA VAL A 70 5.04 -9.12 -11.50
C VAL A 70 4.00 -9.01 -10.41
N GLY A 71 4.34 -8.35 -9.33
CA GLY A 71 3.37 -8.15 -8.27
C GLY A 71 3.66 -6.96 -7.39
N THR A 72 2.82 -6.79 -6.39
CA THR A 72 2.96 -5.75 -5.38
C THR A 72 2.54 -6.32 -4.04
N LEU A 73 3.48 -6.32 -3.09
CA LEU A 73 3.21 -6.66 -1.70
C LEU A 73 2.77 -5.39 -0.98
N ALA A 74 1.52 -5.37 -0.52
CA ALA A 74 1.02 -4.33 0.36
C ALA A 74 1.27 -4.76 1.81
N VAL A 75 2.05 -3.96 2.53
CA VAL A 75 2.30 -4.14 3.96
C VAL A 75 1.49 -3.15 4.77
N GLY A 76 1.04 -3.57 5.95
CA GLY A 76 0.23 -2.77 6.83
C GLY A 76 1.03 -1.84 7.72
N VAL A 77 0.32 -1.17 8.63
CA VAL A 77 0.93 -0.31 9.65
C VAL A 77 1.90 -1.12 10.53
N PRO A 78 3.13 -0.63 10.78
CA PRO A 78 4.10 -1.34 11.60
C PRO A 78 3.69 -1.36 13.07
N ARG A 79 3.87 -2.50 13.72
CA ARG A 79 4.00 -2.57 15.17
C ARG A 79 5.46 -2.26 15.52
N VAL A 80 5.70 -1.11 16.14
CA VAL A 80 7.03 -0.71 16.61
C VAL A 80 7.24 -1.20 18.04
N HIS A 81 8.41 -1.77 18.30
CA HIS A 81 8.86 -2.15 19.63
C HIS A 81 10.28 -1.63 19.86
N TYR A 82 10.44 -0.77 20.86
CA TYR A 82 11.73 -0.27 21.32
C TYR A 82 12.23 -1.22 22.41
N GLY A 83 13.28 -1.98 22.11
CA GLY A 83 14.03 -2.77 23.08
C GLY A 83 15.41 -2.18 23.37
N ASP A 84 16.16 -2.82 24.27
CA ASP A 84 17.42 -2.29 24.80
C ASP A 84 18.53 -2.13 23.75
N HIS A 85 18.49 -2.95 22.70
CA HIS A 85 19.52 -2.96 21.65
C HIS A 85 18.98 -2.74 20.25
N TYR A 86 17.68 -2.97 20.03
CA TYR A 86 17.07 -2.93 18.72
C TYR A 86 15.69 -2.28 18.76
N ILE A 87 15.38 -1.52 17.71
CA ILE A 87 14.03 -1.15 17.35
C ILE A 87 13.52 -2.22 16.37
N SER A 88 12.48 -2.93 16.77
CA SER A 88 11.82 -3.94 15.93
C SER A 88 10.56 -3.36 15.31
N LEU A 89 10.42 -3.46 14.00
CA LEU A 89 9.22 -3.06 13.26
C LEU A 89 8.62 -4.29 12.61
N THR A 90 7.50 -4.76 13.14
CA THR A 90 6.75 -5.89 12.57
C THR A 90 5.63 -5.37 11.68
N LEU A 91 5.76 -5.63 10.38
CA LEU A 91 4.84 -5.21 9.33
C LEU A 91 3.98 -6.42 8.91
N PRO A 92 2.64 -6.39 9.07
CA PRO A 92 1.79 -7.45 8.54
C PRO A 92 1.74 -7.35 7.00
N VAL A 93 1.77 -8.47 6.29
CA VAL A 93 1.46 -8.45 4.85
C VAL A 93 -0.06 -8.49 4.72
N VAL A 94 -0.62 -7.45 4.11
CA VAL A 94 -2.08 -7.28 4.01
C VAL A 94 -2.61 -7.89 2.72
N LYS A 95 -1.84 -7.79 1.64
CA LYS A 95 -2.26 -8.24 0.31
C LYS A 95 -1.06 -8.46 -0.61
N ASP A 96 -1.15 -9.50 -1.43
CA ASP A 96 -0.27 -9.69 -2.58
C ASP A 96 -1.10 -9.64 -3.87
N SER A 97 -0.83 -8.64 -4.71
CA SER A 97 -1.47 -8.49 -6.02
C SER A 97 -0.49 -8.94 -7.09
N GLN A 98 -0.83 -9.98 -7.84
CA GLN A 98 0.04 -10.57 -8.87
C GLN A 98 -0.58 -10.41 -10.25
N PHE A 99 0.26 -10.11 -11.23
CA PHE A 99 -0.10 -9.93 -12.62
C PHE A 99 0.72 -10.90 -13.47
N THR A 100 0.05 -11.84 -14.11
CA THR A 100 0.68 -12.75 -15.06
C THR A 100 0.54 -12.18 -16.46
N PHE A 101 1.67 -11.79 -17.04
CA PHE A 101 1.81 -11.42 -18.44
C PHE A 101 2.22 -12.64 -19.26
N ARG A 102 1.64 -12.78 -20.46
CA ARG A 102 2.06 -13.80 -21.43
C ARG A 102 2.38 -13.13 -22.75
N ALA A 103 3.47 -13.56 -23.39
CA ALA A 103 3.73 -13.19 -24.77
C ALA A 103 2.77 -13.92 -25.70
N GLU A 104 2.35 -13.24 -26.77
CA GLU A 104 1.62 -13.90 -27.86
C GLU A 104 2.59 -14.77 -28.68
N LEU A 105 2.11 -15.90 -29.19
CA LEU A 105 2.94 -16.83 -29.93
C LEU A 105 3.52 -16.14 -31.18
N GLY A 106 4.84 -16.04 -31.27
CA GLY A 106 5.54 -15.39 -32.37
C GLY A 106 5.74 -13.87 -32.24
N ARG A 107 5.37 -13.27 -31.09
CA ARG A 107 5.50 -11.84 -30.82
C ARG A 107 6.24 -11.58 -29.51
N ALA A 108 6.88 -10.40 -29.42
CA ALA A 108 7.58 -9.98 -28.20
C ALA A 108 6.63 -9.32 -27.20
N GLU A 109 5.54 -8.72 -27.70
CA GLU A 109 4.54 -8.04 -26.92
C GLU A 109 3.82 -8.99 -25.95
N ARG A 110 3.60 -8.48 -24.74
CA ARG A 110 2.98 -9.23 -23.65
C ARG A 110 1.68 -8.57 -23.23
N ARG A 111 0.73 -9.39 -22.79
CA ARG A 111 -0.52 -8.91 -22.21
C ARG A 111 -0.82 -9.59 -20.89
N VAL A 112 -1.56 -8.89 -20.03
CA VAL A 112 -2.08 -9.46 -18.81
C VAL A 112 -3.06 -10.57 -19.17
N HIS A 113 -2.72 -11.79 -18.74
CA HIS A 113 -3.53 -12.98 -18.90
C HIS A 113 -4.30 -13.30 -17.62
N GLU A 114 -3.75 -12.94 -16.47
CA GLU A 114 -4.35 -13.22 -15.17
C GLU A 114 -3.94 -12.18 -14.14
N ILE A 115 -4.88 -11.85 -13.25
CA ILE A 115 -4.65 -11.06 -12.05
C ILE A 115 -5.08 -11.90 -10.86
N LEU A 116 -4.15 -12.16 -9.95
CA LEU A 116 -4.41 -12.82 -8.68
C LEU A 116 -4.37 -11.78 -7.56
N GLU A 117 -5.27 -11.95 -6.60
CA GLU A 117 -5.22 -11.26 -5.33
C GLU A 117 -5.19 -12.32 -4.24
N VAL A 118 -4.11 -12.31 -3.45
CA VAL A 118 -3.90 -13.25 -2.36
C VAL A 118 -3.96 -12.45 -1.06
N LEU A 119 -4.86 -12.86 -0.17
CA LEU A 119 -4.97 -12.31 1.18
C LEU A 119 -4.16 -13.20 2.12
N PRO A 120 -3.08 -12.69 2.74
CA PRO A 120 -2.26 -13.49 3.65
C PRO A 120 -2.99 -13.92 4.92
N GLY A 121 -2.45 -14.94 5.58
CA GLY A 121 -2.89 -15.33 6.92
C GLY A 121 -2.49 -14.28 7.96
N ALA A 122 -3.16 -14.29 9.11
CA ALA A 122 -2.90 -13.33 10.20
C ALA A 122 -1.45 -13.35 10.72
N ASP A 123 -0.76 -14.48 10.59
CA ASP A 123 0.63 -14.67 11.04
C ASP A 123 1.68 -14.32 9.96
N THR A 124 1.25 -13.87 8.79
CA THR A 124 2.16 -13.46 7.72
C THR A 124 2.73 -12.06 8.01
N THR A 125 3.99 -12.02 8.44
CA THR A 125 4.64 -10.76 8.83
C THR A 125 6.06 -10.65 8.30
N PHE A 126 6.49 -9.41 8.11
CA PHE A 126 7.86 -9.03 7.79
C PHE A 126 8.39 -8.16 8.94
N THR A 127 9.49 -8.55 9.57
CA THR A 127 10.09 -7.82 10.68
C THR A 127 11.42 -7.20 10.28
N VAL A 128 11.56 -5.91 10.49
CA VAL A 128 12.82 -5.16 10.37
C VAL A 128 13.38 -4.94 11.77
N LYS A 129 14.64 -5.32 12.01
CA LYS A 129 15.35 -5.04 13.27
C LYS A 129 16.48 -4.06 12.99
N VAL A 130 16.39 -2.90 13.62
CA VAL A 130 17.35 -1.80 13.48
C VAL A 130 18.10 -1.67 14.79
N PRO A 131 19.45 -1.68 14.82
CA PRO A 131 20.19 -1.38 16.04
C PRO A 131 19.77 -0.02 16.61
N LEU A 132 19.49 0.07 17.90
CA LEU A 132 18.93 1.26 18.54
C LEU A 132 19.78 2.51 18.26
N ALA A 133 21.11 2.40 18.38
CA ALA A 133 22.07 3.47 18.13
C ALA A 133 22.06 4.01 16.68
N ASN A 134 21.52 3.22 15.75
CA ASN A 134 21.48 3.53 14.32
C ASN A 134 20.12 4.06 13.85
N GLY A 135 19.07 3.88 14.66
CA GLY A 135 17.70 4.26 14.32
C GLY A 135 17.35 5.66 14.79
N TYR A 136 16.58 6.38 13.99
CA TYR A 136 16.05 7.70 14.34
C TYR A 136 14.71 7.95 13.63
N LEU A 137 13.88 8.81 14.22
CA LEU A 137 12.70 9.30 13.54
C LEU A 137 13.02 10.48 12.63
N ARG A 138 12.24 10.57 11.56
CA ARG A 138 12.30 11.66 10.61
C ARG A 138 10.91 12.14 10.25
N TYR A 139 10.76 13.47 10.19
CA TYR A 139 9.63 14.11 9.54
C TYR A 139 10.10 15.29 8.72
N LYS A 140 9.56 15.40 7.50
CA LYS A 140 9.78 16.55 6.63
C LYS A 140 8.50 16.87 5.85
N THR A 141 8.02 18.10 6.01
CA THR A 141 6.74 18.56 5.45
C THR A 141 6.69 18.39 3.93
N LEU A 142 7.80 18.67 3.26
CA LEU A 142 7.93 18.59 1.80
C LEU A 142 8.08 17.15 1.26
N GLU A 143 8.27 16.15 2.13
CA GLU A 143 8.48 14.74 1.74
C GLU A 143 7.28 13.84 2.06
N GLY A 144 6.07 14.39 1.97
CA GLY A 144 4.82 13.61 1.99
C GLY A 144 4.09 13.56 3.32
N ARG A 145 4.48 14.40 4.30
CA ARG A 145 3.80 14.51 5.61
C ARG A 145 3.72 13.17 6.37
N VAL A 146 4.76 12.36 6.26
CA VAL A 146 4.86 11.04 6.90
C VAL A 146 5.92 11.09 8.00
N VAL A 147 5.61 10.52 9.16
CA VAL A 147 6.61 10.20 10.18
C VAL A 147 7.22 8.85 9.85
N ARG A 148 8.55 8.80 9.78
CA ARG A 148 9.31 7.62 9.36
C ARG A 148 10.30 7.23 10.43
N LEU A 149 10.51 5.93 10.61
CA LEU A 149 11.75 5.45 11.21
C LEU A 149 12.77 5.30 10.09
N GLN A 150 13.94 5.93 10.23
CA GLN A 150 15.08 5.81 9.32
C GLN A 150 16.28 5.26 10.07
N TRP A 151 17.26 4.74 9.35
CA TRP A 151 18.48 4.25 9.96
C TRP A 151 19.72 4.45 9.11
N SER A 152 20.87 4.48 9.80
CA SER A 152 22.20 4.38 9.20
C SER A 152 22.78 2.99 9.47
N GLY A 153 23.56 2.44 8.54
CA GLY A 153 24.16 1.11 8.72
C GLY A 153 23.20 -0.05 8.42
N GLN A 154 23.47 -1.22 9.00
CA GLN A 154 22.78 -2.47 8.64
C GLN A 154 21.60 -2.77 9.57
N ALA A 155 20.45 -3.02 8.96
CA ALA A 155 19.29 -3.66 9.59
C ALA A 155 19.26 -5.15 9.25
N THR A 156 18.61 -5.95 10.09
CA THR A 156 18.32 -7.36 9.81
C THR A 156 16.84 -7.57 9.52
N PHE A 157 16.53 -8.60 8.75
CA PHE A 157 15.19 -8.87 8.25
C PHE A 157 14.78 -10.29 8.62
N GLU A 158 13.58 -10.43 9.17
CA GLU A 158 12.95 -11.70 9.51
C GLU A 158 11.57 -11.74 8.86
N ASN A 159 11.09 -12.94 8.54
CA ASN A 159 9.76 -13.12 7.97
C ASN A 159 9.10 -14.37 8.55
N SER A 160 7.76 -14.38 8.55
CA SER A 160 6.95 -15.49 9.00
C SER A 160 5.77 -15.70 8.06
N GLY A 161 5.40 -16.97 7.86
CA GLY A 161 4.14 -17.39 7.24
C GLY A 161 4.04 -17.22 5.72
N GLY A 162 3.89 -18.32 4.99
CA GLY A 162 3.61 -18.31 3.54
C GLY A 162 4.84 -18.09 2.64
N ASP A 163 4.64 -18.33 1.34
CA ASP A 163 5.65 -18.21 0.28
C ASP A 163 5.43 -16.93 -0.53
N TYR A 164 5.90 -15.80 0.03
CA TYR A 164 5.87 -14.48 -0.61
C TYR A 164 7.26 -14.08 -1.09
N ASN A 165 7.34 -13.02 -1.89
CA ASN A 165 8.63 -12.50 -2.35
C ASN A 165 9.36 -11.71 -1.23
N TRP A 166 9.80 -12.44 -0.20
CA TRP A 166 10.51 -11.88 0.96
C TRP A 166 11.81 -11.18 0.57
N ALA A 167 12.46 -11.66 -0.49
CA ALA A 167 13.68 -11.07 -1.02
C ALA A 167 13.42 -9.64 -1.52
N ALA A 168 12.30 -9.40 -2.22
CA ALA A 168 11.93 -8.06 -2.68
C ALA A 168 11.66 -7.10 -1.52
N LEU A 169 10.97 -7.54 -0.46
CA LEU A 169 10.79 -6.72 0.75
C LEU A 169 12.14 -6.40 1.41
N SER A 170 13.01 -7.39 1.54
CA SER A 170 14.33 -7.24 2.16
C SER A 170 15.20 -6.26 1.39
N GLU A 171 15.23 -6.37 0.06
CA GLU A 171 15.99 -5.44 -0.79
C GLU A 171 15.40 -4.04 -0.75
N PHE A 172 14.07 -3.90 -0.84
CA PHE A 172 13.41 -2.59 -0.74
C PHE A 172 13.78 -1.86 0.57
N TYR A 173 13.62 -2.51 1.72
CA TYR A 173 13.91 -1.88 3.00
C TYR A 173 15.41 -1.66 3.23
N LYS A 174 16.26 -2.53 2.69
CA LYS A 174 17.70 -2.35 2.70
C LYS A 174 18.13 -1.12 1.88
N THR A 175 17.56 -0.91 0.70
CA THR A 175 17.86 0.26 -0.15
C THR A 175 17.24 1.54 0.40
N ALA A 176 15.98 1.49 0.84
CA ALA A 176 15.27 2.66 1.32
C ALA A 176 15.76 3.14 2.69
N ALA A 177 16.30 2.23 3.51
CA ALA A 177 16.76 2.46 4.88
C ALA A 177 15.72 3.21 5.75
N ARG A 178 14.43 2.94 5.52
CA ARG A 178 13.30 3.56 6.22
C ARG A 178 12.06 2.67 6.27
N VAL A 179 11.20 2.93 7.24
CA VAL A 179 9.81 2.43 7.30
C VAL A 179 8.89 3.62 7.55
N ASN A 180 7.80 3.73 6.77
CA ASN A 180 6.73 4.68 7.05
C ASN A 180 5.90 4.21 8.24
N LEU A 181 5.75 5.08 9.25
CA LEU A 181 5.00 4.72 10.46
C LEU A 181 3.53 5.15 10.35
N TYR A 182 3.29 6.43 10.08
CA TYR A 182 1.96 6.99 9.88
C TYR A 182 2.04 8.38 9.22
N GLU A 183 0.93 8.78 8.59
CA GLU A 183 0.75 10.11 8.02
C GLU A 183 0.23 11.09 9.07
N VAL A 184 0.66 12.35 8.99
CA VAL A 184 0.21 13.43 9.87
C VAL A 184 -0.13 14.69 9.10
N LEU A 185 -0.99 15.52 9.68
CA LEU A 185 -1.11 16.90 9.21
C LEU A 185 0.18 17.68 9.52
N PRO A 186 0.54 18.68 8.69
CA PRO A 186 1.69 19.52 8.96
C PRO A 186 1.56 20.28 10.29
N PRO A 187 2.63 20.38 11.09
CA PRO A 187 2.62 21.19 12.31
C PRO A 187 2.51 22.68 11.96
N VAL A 188 1.97 23.46 12.89
CA VAL A 188 1.78 24.90 12.73
C VAL A 188 3.13 25.62 12.77
N SER A 189 4.01 25.24 13.69
CA SER A 189 5.34 25.82 13.84
C SER A 189 6.27 25.41 12.70
N PRO A 190 6.86 26.38 11.96
CA PRO A 190 7.86 26.10 10.93
C PRO A 190 9.12 25.40 11.45
N LEU A 191 9.42 25.55 12.75
CA LEU A 191 10.55 24.86 13.40
C LEU A 191 10.42 23.33 13.33
N LEU A 192 9.19 22.84 13.16
CA LEU A 192 8.87 21.42 13.13
C LEU A 192 8.72 20.87 11.71
N HIS A 193 8.97 21.70 10.68
CA HIS A 193 8.79 21.29 9.29
C HIS A 193 9.86 20.33 8.79
N ASP A 194 11.00 20.27 9.47
CA ASP A 194 12.14 19.40 9.19
C ASP A 194 12.83 19.03 10.52
N ILE A 195 12.51 17.84 11.05
CA ILE A 195 13.03 17.40 12.35
C ILE A 195 13.53 15.96 12.33
N LYS A 196 14.47 15.69 13.24
CA LYS A 196 15.03 14.38 13.55
C LYS A 196 14.82 14.08 15.04
N GLY A 197 14.38 12.87 15.35
CA GLY A 197 14.29 12.38 16.73
C GLY A 197 15.25 11.23 16.98
N SER A 198 16.12 11.38 17.97
CA SER A 198 17.03 10.34 18.43
C SER A 198 16.60 9.82 19.80
N TYR A 199 16.94 8.57 20.09
CA TYR A 199 16.45 7.87 21.28
C TYR A 199 17.58 7.26 22.10
N THR A 200 17.38 7.24 23.41
CA THR A 200 18.17 6.45 24.34
C THR A 200 17.23 5.72 25.29
N ILE A 201 17.47 4.43 25.51
CA ILE A 201 16.75 3.63 26.51
C ILE A 201 17.56 3.61 27.79
N ARG A 202 16.90 3.88 28.92
CA ARG A 202 17.51 3.92 30.25
C ARG A 202 16.52 3.35 31.26
N ASP A 203 16.86 2.18 31.80
CA ASP A 203 15.96 1.39 32.65
C ASP A 203 14.60 1.22 31.95
N ASP A 204 13.49 1.67 32.56
CA ASP A 204 12.14 1.62 31.99
C ASP A 204 11.75 2.89 31.20
N SER A 205 12.67 3.84 31.01
CA SER A 205 12.41 5.12 30.34
C SER A 205 13.04 5.18 28.95
N MET A 206 12.30 5.80 28.02
CA MET A 206 12.77 6.17 26.69
C MET A 206 12.95 7.68 26.62
N ASP A 207 14.20 8.12 26.50
CA ASP A 207 14.53 9.51 26.24
C ASP A 207 14.42 9.78 24.74
N LEU A 208 13.80 10.91 24.37
CA LEU A 208 13.69 11.41 23.01
C LEU A 208 14.38 12.77 22.95
N VAL A 209 15.33 12.94 22.04
CA VAL A 209 15.91 14.24 21.71
C VAL A 209 15.46 14.63 20.31
N LEU A 210 14.72 15.74 20.19
CA LEU A 210 14.33 16.30 18.90
C LEU A 210 15.25 17.44 18.51
N SER A 211 15.72 17.43 17.27
CA SER A 211 16.60 18.46 16.73
C SER A 211 16.14 18.93 15.35
N SER A 212 16.45 20.21 15.06
CA SER A 212 16.32 20.78 13.72
C SER A 212 17.56 20.45 12.90
N LEU A 213 17.38 20.02 11.64
CA LEU A 213 18.45 19.44 10.83
C LEU A 213 19.29 20.48 10.05
N SER A 214 19.43 21.71 10.55
CA SER A 214 20.37 22.68 9.95
C SER A 214 21.84 22.25 10.06
N GLY A 215 22.16 21.18 10.80
CA GLY A 215 23.48 20.55 10.80
C GLY A 215 23.42 19.08 11.26
N GLU A 216 24.05 18.18 10.50
CA GLU A 216 24.26 16.79 10.90
C GLU A 216 25.16 16.74 12.15
N HIS A 217 24.62 16.37 13.31
CA HIS A 217 25.42 16.10 14.50
C HIS A 217 25.12 14.70 15.06
N ALA A 218 26.18 14.10 15.60
CA ALA A 218 26.21 12.77 16.19
C ALA A 218 25.30 12.68 17.44
N ALA A 219 24.92 11.44 17.79
CA ALA A 219 24.12 11.13 18.96
C ALA A 219 24.68 11.83 20.21
N VAL A 220 23.80 12.52 20.94
CA VAL A 220 24.13 13.16 22.20
C VAL A 220 24.26 12.03 23.24
N ASP A 221 25.50 11.69 23.60
CA ASP A 221 25.85 10.66 24.60
C ASP A 221 25.61 11.13 26.05
N GLU A 222 25.14 12.36 26.24
CA GLU A 222 24.82 12.91 27.55
C GLU A 222 23.32 13.12 27.69
N THR A 223 22.72 12.57 28.76
CA THR A 223 21.38 12.97 29.17
C THR A 223 21.38 14.49 29.34
N PRO A 224 20.56 15.26 28.61
CA PRO A 224 20.55 16.70 28.78
C PRO A 224 20.17 17.00 30.24
N ALA A 225 20.96 17.85 30.90
CA ALA A 225 20.90 18.13 32.35
C ALA A 225 19.55 18.70 32.87
N SER A 226 18.51 18.72 32.04
CA SER A 226 17.24 19.42 32.23
C SER A 226 16.01 18.54 32.01
N ALA A 227 16.16 17.29 31.58
CA ALA A 227 15.04 16.34 31.48
C ALA A 227 14.61 15.84 32.88
N PRO A 228 13.30 15.65 33.14
CA PRO A 228 12.86 15.03 34.38
C PRO A 228 13.43 13.61 34.50
N ALA A 229 13.83 13.21 35.71
CA ALA A 229 14.51 11.93 35.93
C ALA A 229 13.63 10.69 35.62
N ARG A 230 12.31 10.87 35.54
CA ARG A 230 11.33 9.83 35.19
C ARG A 230 10.22 10.42 34.35
N ALA A 231 9.66 9.60 33.46
CA ALA A 231 8.32 9.84 32.95
C ALA A 231 7.34 9.91 34.14
N GLY A 232 6.36 10.81 34.10
CA GLY A 232 5.26 10.80 35.05
C GLY A 232 4.38 9.56 34.84
N ASP A 233 3.10 9.75 34.53
CA ASP A 233 2.19 8.63 34.29
C ASP A 233 2.36 8.01 32.88
N ALA A 234 2.75 8.78 31.86
CA ALA A 234 3.11 8.25 30.53
C ALA A 234 4.31 8.95 29.89
N GLY A 235 4.45 10.27 30.07
CA GLY A 235 5.62 10.98 29.57
C GLY A 235 5.61 12.48 29.83
N VAL A 236 6.76 13.11 29.66
CA VAL A 236 6.96 14.55 29.79
C VAL A 236 7.76 15.06 28.59
N LEU A 237 7.31 16.15 27.99
CA LEU A 237 8.08 16.91 26.99
C LEU A 237 8.54 18.24 27.60
N SER A 238 9.82 18.54 27.42
CA SER A 238 10.49 19.74 27.92
C SER A 238 10.76 20.72 26.78
N PHE A 239 10.09 21.87 26.81
CA PHE A 239 10.16 22.90 25.78
C PHE A 239 11.04 24.06 26.24
N LEU A 240 12.04 24.40 25.43
CA LEU A 240 12.89 25.58 25.68
C LEU A 240 12.10 26.85 25.35
N SER A 241 11.99 27.75 26.33
CA SER A 241 11.24 29.00 26.17
C SER A 241 11.78 29.93 25.07
N ILE A 242 13.06 29.83 24.71
CA ILE A 242 13.66 30.58 23.61
C ILE A 242 13.14 30.15 22.23
N LEU A 243 12.76 28.88 22.08
CA LEU A 243 12.24 28.30 20.83
C LEU A 243 10.71 28.30 20.78
N PHE A 244 10.07 28.25 21.95
CA PHE A 244 8.62 28.28 22.12
C PHE A 244 8.24 29.41 23.08
N PRO A 245 8.39 30.69 22.67
CA PRO A 245 8.19 31.84 23.56
C PRO A 245 6.78 31.94 24.14
N GLU A 246 5.78 31.32 23.51
CA GLU A 246 4.41 31.23 24.04
C GLU A 246 4.37 30.59 25.44
N VAL A 247 5.32 29.73 25.79
CA VAL A 247 5.34 29.05 27.08
C VAL A 247 5.67 29.97 28.25
N LEU A 248 6.28 31.12 27.99
CA LEU A 248 6.53 32.15 29.01
C LEU A 248 5.22 32.74 29.56
N THR A 249 4.11 32.58 28.84
CA THR A 249 2.78 32.99 29.29
C THR A 249 2.06 31.90 30.12
N GLY A 250 2.74 30.77 30.40
CA GLY A 250 2.16 29.63 31.11
C GLY A 250 1.22 28.78 30.25
N LEU A 251 1.11 29.07 28.95
CA LEU A 251 0.36 28.26 28.00
C LEU A 251 1.25 27.16 27.40
N PRO A 252 0.71 25.96 27.12
CA PRO A 252 1.50 24.95 26.44
C PRO A 252 1.68 25.32 24.95
N PRO A 253 2.73 24.81 24.28
CA PRO A 253 2.95 25.03 22.85
C PRO A 253 1.75 24.61 21.99
N VAL A 254 1.58 25.29 20.85
CA VAL A 254 0.47 25.01 19.91
C VAL A 254 0.53 23.56 19.42
N ASP A 255 1.72 23.11 19.01
CA ASP A 255 1.96 21.77 18.46
C ASP A 255 2.20 20.68 19.52
N ARG A 256 1.85 20.91 20.80
CA ARG A 256 2.10 19.96 21.91
C ARG A 256 1.57 18.54 21.65
N ALA A 257 0.42 18.41 20.98
CA ALA A 257 -0.18 17.11 20.68
C ALA A 257 0.55 16.44 19.50
N TRP A 258 0.95 17.23 18.51
CA TRP A 258 1.72 16.74 17.36
C TRP A 258 3.07 16.20 17.81
N LEU A 259 3.76 16.89 18.72
CA LEU A 259 5.08 16.50 19.21
C LEU A 259 5.05 15.25 20.09
N ALA A 260 4.01 15.08 20.92
CA ALA A 260 3.81 13.84 21.67
C ALA A 260 3.58 12.65 20.72
N ASN A 261 2.82 12.87 19.64
CA ASN A 261 2.64 11.86 18.61
C ASN A 261 3.94 11.57 17.85
N PHE A 262 5.02 12.34 17.96
CA PHE A 262 6.21 12.05 17.17
C PHE A 262 6.80 10.67 17.51
N CYS A 263 6.91 10.31 18.79
CA CYS A 263 7.43 9.02 19.26
C CYS A 263 6.37 7.97 19.60
N THR A 264 5.10 8.36 19.67
CA THR A 264 3.96 7.44 19.93
C THR A 264 2.94 7.55 18.81
N PRO A 265 2.16 6.51 18.47
CA PRO A 265 1.22 6.60 17.38
C PRO A 265 0.14 7.68 17.63
N PRO A 266 -0.54 8.17 16.58
CA PRO A 266 -1.55 9.22 16.72
C PRO A 266 -2.62 8.90 17.76
N ALA A 267 -2.93 9.91 18.59
CA ALA A 267 -3.92 9.84 19.67
C ALA A 267 -3.58 8.84 20.81
N ALA A 268 -2.33 8.37 20.89
CA ALA A 268 -1.85 7.55 22.00
C ALA A 268 -1.80 8.32 23.32
N LEU A 269 -1.26 9.54 23.28
CA LEU A 269 -1.04 10.38 24.45
C LEU A 269 -1.96 11.59 24.45
N ARG A 270 -2.42 11.98 25.63
CA ARG A 270 -3.19 13.20 25.85
C ARG A 270 -2.40 14.14 26.76
N PHE A 271 -2.35 15.42 26.40
CA PHE A 271 -1.82 16.46 27.29
C PHE A 271 -2.73 16.61 28.50
N THR A 272 -2.15 16.59 29.70
CA THR A 272 -2.92 16.67 30.95
C THR A 272 -2.67 17.96 31.72
N ALA A 273 -1.41 18.34 31.86
CA ALA A 273 -1.00 19.54 32.56
C ALA A 273 0.37 20.00 32.07
N GLY A 274 0.74 21.24 32.41
CA GLY A 274 2.12 21.65 32.26
C GLY A 274 2.48 22.79 33.18
N GLN A 275 3.79 23.01 33.31
CA GLN A 275 4.36 23.96 34.26
C GLN A 275 5.62 24.58 33.67
N LEU A 276 5.74 25.90 33.77
CA LEU A 276 7.00 26.60 33.53
C LEU A 276 7.91 26.36 34.74
N ILE A 277 9.15 25.95 34.49
CA ILE A 277 10.25 25.85 35.46
C ILE A 277 11.17 27.04 35.22
N PRO A 278 11.00 28.17 35.94
CA PRO A 278 11.69 29.42 35.65
C PRO A 278 13.22 29.29 35.74
N GLU A 279 13.71 28.48 36.68
CA GLU A 279 15.14 28.27 36.91
C GLU A 279 15.84 27.61 35.72
N LEU A 280 15.10 26.82 34.94
CA LEU A 280 15.59 26.11 33.76
C LEU A 280 15.19 26.80 32.45
N LEU A 281 14.37 27.85 32.50
CA LEU A 281 13.74 28.48 31.34
C LEU A 281 13.02 27.48 30.41
N MET A 282 12.41 26.45 31.02
CA MET A 282 11.71 25.39 30.29
C MET A 282 10.27 25.22 30.73
N TYR A 283 9.42 24.81 29.81
CA TYR A 283 8.06 24.38 30.11
C TYR A 283 7.97 22.86 30.04
N TRP A 284 7.50 22.23 31.11
CA TRP A 284 7.24 20.80 31.16
C TRP A 284 5.77 20.55 30.82
N ALA A 285 5.52 19.83 29.73
CA ALA A 285 4.20 19.32 29.37
C ALA A 285 4.10 17.85 29.76
N MET A 286 3.14 17.52 30.59
CA MET A 286 2.87 16.16 31.08
C MET A 286 1.77 15.50 30.26
N TYR A 287 1.91 14.20 30.04
CA TYR A 287 1.00 13.39 29.25
C TYR A 287 0.59 12.13 30.00
N ASP A 288 -0.64 11.70 29.72
CA ASP A 288 -1.20 10.40 30.12
C ASP A 288 -1.56 9.58 28.88
N VAL A 289 -1.76 8.28 29.07
CA VAL A 289 -2.38 7.41 28.07
C VAL A 289 -3.80 7.88 27.77
N SER A 290 -4.11 8.04 26.49
CA SER A 290 -5.46 8.31 26.00
C SER A 290 -6.33 7.07 26.17
N SER A 291 -7.58 7.24 26.62
CA SER A 291 -8.56 6.13 26.68
C SER A 291 -8.82 5.49 25.32
N VAL A 292 -8.58 6.23 24.22
CA VAL A 292 -8.67 5.73 22.83
C VAL A 292 -7.53 4.76 22.48
N ALA A 293 -6.43 4.82 23.24
CA ALA A 293 -5.27 3.94 23.10
C ALA A 293 -5.17 2.90 24.24
N SER A 294 -6.11 2.89 25.19
CA SER A 294 -6.11 1.92 26.27
C SER A 294 -6.31 0.50 25.72
N PRO A 295 -5.44 -0.46 26.09
CA PRO A 295 -5.50 -1.84 25.61
C PRO A 295 -6.79 -2.59 26.02
N ASP A 296 -7.53 -2.08 27.02
CA ASP A 296 -8.81 -2.64 27.48
C ASP A 296 -9.99 -2.34 26.55
N HIS A 297 -9.83 -1.41 25.59
CA HIS A 297 -10.77 -1.31 24.49
C HIS A 297 -10.46 -2.41 23.47
N SER A 298 -10.99 -3.60 23.76
CA SER A 298 -11.13 -4.71 22.81
C SER A 298 -12.05 -4.27 21.66
N GLN A 299 -11.55 -3.43 20.76
CA GLN A 299 -12.16 -3.29 19.45
C GLN A 299 -11.92 -4.59 18.70
N ALA A 300 -13.00 -5.22 18.24
CA ALA A 300 -12.90 -6.39 17.37
C ALA A 300 -12.04 -6.00 16.15
N LEU A 301 -11.00 -6.79 15.88
CA LEU A 301 -10.18 -6.64 14.67
C LEU A 301 -11.11 -6.56 13.46
N ALA A 302 -10.94 -5.53 12.64
CA ALA A 302 -11.66 -5.44 11.38
C ALA A 302 -11.30 -6.67 10.53
N ALA A 303 -12.30 -7.48 10.21
CA ALA A 303 -12.09 -8.65 9.36
C ALA A 303 -11.56 -8.22 7.98
N PRO A 304 -10.61 -8.97 7.39
CA PRO A 304 -10.15 -8.67 6.05
C PRO A 304 -11.32 -8.71 5.07
N PRO A 305 -11.36 -7.81 4.07
CA PRO A 305 -12.43 -7.80 3.10
C PRO A 305 -12.44 -9.10 2.28
N LEU A 306 -13.62 -9.51 1.83
CA LEU A 306 -13.74 -10.60 0.86
C LEU A 306 -12.95 -10.29 -0.42
N SER A 307 -12.28 -11.30 -0.97
CA SER A 307 -11.64 -11.25 -2.28
C SER A 307 -11.85 -12.58 -3.01
N ILE A 308 -12.07 -12.55 -4.33
CA ILE A 308 -12.17 -13.77 -5.15
C ILE A 308 -10.86 -13.95 -5.91
N THR A 309 -10.28 -15.15 -5.87
CA THR A 309 -9.11 -15.52 -6.65
C THR A 309 -9.50 -16.57 -7.71
N PRO A 310 -9.12 -16.41 -9.00
CA PRO A 310 -8.46 -15.24 -9.58
C PRO A 310 -9.38 -14.01 -9.59
N ARG A 311 -8.79 -12.81 -9.56
CA ARG A 311 -9.53 -11.55 -9.69
C ARG A 311 -9.89 -11.26 -11.14
N LEU A 312 -8.99 -11.62 -12.06
CA LEU A 312 -9.26 -11.68 -13.49
C LEU A 312 -8.50 -12.84 -14.13
N ARG A 313 -9.11 -13.49 -15.13
CA ARG A 313 -8.43 -14.46 -16.00
C ARG A 313 -8.97 -14.40 -17.44
N LEU A 314 -8.07 -14.44 -18.42
CA LEU A 314 -8.40 -14.66 -19.82
C LEU A 314 -8.54 -16.17 -20.07
N VAL A 315 -9.61 -16.55 -20.76
CA VAL A 315 -9.93 -17.94 -21.13
C VAL A 315 -10.39 -18.00 -22.58
N GLY A 316 -10.24 -19.16 -23.22
CA GLY A 316 -10.91 -19.48 -24.47
C GLY A 316 -12.36 -19.92 -24.25
N ALA A 317 -13.23 -19.66 -25.22
CA ALA A 317 -14.56 -20.24 -25.24
C ALA A 317 -14.48 -21.77 -25.44
N GLY A 318 -15.06 -22.53 -24.52
CA GLY A 318 -14.95 -23.99 -24.46
C GLY A 318 -13.76 -24.52 -23.66
N ASP A 319 -12.95 -23.65 -23.04
CA ASP A 319 -11.88 -24.06 -22.14
C ASP A 319 -12.41 -24.84 -20.92
N GLU A 320 -11.49 -25.53 -20.25
CA GLU A 320 -11.77 -26.25 -19.00
C GLU A 320 -12.30 -25.34 -17.89
N LYS A 321 -12.93 -25.97 -16.89
CA LYS A 321 -13.44 -25.29 -15.70
C LYS A 321 -12.32 -24.58 -14.93
N GLN A 322 -12.65 -23.44 -14.34
CA GLN A 322 -11.74 -22.54 -13.63
C GLN A 322 -12.10 -22.54 -12.14
N ALA A 323 -11.15 -22.92 -11.29
CA ALA A 323 -11.35 -22.90 -9.84
C ALA A 323 -11.47 -21.47 -9.30
N LEU A 324 -12.42 -21.26 -8.39
CA LEU A 324 -12.59 -20.03 -7.62
C LEU A 324 -12.33 -20.30 -6.14
N SER A 325 -11.65 -19.37 -5.49
CA SER A 325 -11.56 -19.31 -4.03
C SER A 325 -12.06 -17.95 -3.52
N LEU A 326 -12.60 -17.95 -2.30
CA LEU A 326 -13.08 -16.75 -1.63
C LEU A 326 -12.44 -16.65 -0.23
N PRO A 327 -11.23 -16.08 -0.12
CA PRO A 327 -10.69 -15.65 1.17
C PRO A 327 -11.32 -14.34 1.68
N PRO A 328 -11.42 -14.15 3.01
CA PRO A 328 -11.41 -15.20 4.03
C PRO A 328 -12.61 -16.16 3.84
N GLY A 329 -12.44 -17.43 4.20
CA GLY A 329 -13.51 -18.42 4.08
C GLY A 329 -14.74 -18.00 4.87
N ALA A 330 -15.92 -18.07 4.24
CA ALA A 330 -17.18 -17.67 4.86
C ALA A 330 -18.21 -18.83 4.88
N PRO A 331 -18.95 -19.02 5.99
CA PRO A 331 -19.82 -20.18 6.18
C PRO A 331 -21.11 -20.15 5.33
N SER A 332 -21.39 -19.06 4.61
CA SER A 332 -22.55 -18.92 3.73
C SER A 332 -22.26 -17.92 2.62
N VAL A 333 -21.85 -18.43 1.46
CA VAL A 333 -21.50 -17.60 0.30
C VAL A 333 -22.59 -17.71 -0.76
N GLN A 334 -23.13 -16.57 -1.16
CA GLN A 334 -24.02 -16.46 -2.32
C GLN A 334 -23.17 -16.11 -3.55
N TRP A 335 -23.15 -17.02 -4.54
CA TRP A 335 -22.45 -16.84 -5.81
C TRP A 335 -23.45 -16.50 -6.90
N SER A 336 -23.14 -15.49 -7.70
CA SER A 336 -24.01 -15.02 -8.78
C SER A 336 -23.19 -14.37 -9.88
N PHE A 337 -23.81 -14.09 -11.03
CA PHE A 337 -23.23 -13.21 -12.05
C PHE A 337 -23.76 -11.80 -11.87
N GLU A 338 -22.92 -10.80 -12.14
CA GLU A 338 -23.38 -9.43 -12.36
C GLU A 338 -23.85 -9.32 -13.82
N GLY A 339 -25.15 -9.11 -14.00
CA GLY A 339 -25.76 -9.05 -15.32
C GLY A 339 -26.01 -10.42 -15.95
N ARG A 340 -25.96 -10.49 -17.28
CA ARG A 340 -26.28 -11.70 -18.05
C ARG A 340 -25.07 -12.64 -18.05
N ALA A 341 -25.26 -13.86 -17.55
CA ALA A 341 -24.27 -14.92 -17.61
C ALA A 341 -24.14 -15.52 -19.02
N LEU A 342 -22.91 -15.75 -19.46
CA LEU A 342 -22.59 -16.47 -20.71
C LEU A 342 -22.00 -17.86 -20.43
N GLY A 343 -21.22 -17.98 -19.38
CA GLY A 343 -20.77 -19.23 -18.78
C GLY A 343 -21.72 -19.72 -17.70
N ARG A 344 -21.22 -20.58 -16.80
CA ARG A 344 -21.99 -21.09 -15.66
C ARG A 344 -21.11 -21.31 -14.43
N LEU A 345 -21.72 -21.23 -13.25
CA LEU A 345 -21.09 -21.56 -11.97
C LEU A 345 -21.58 -22.92 -11.49
N VAL A 346 -20.66 -23.76 -11.04
CA VAL A 346 -20.99 -25.09 -10.50
C VAL A 346 -20.20 -25.31 -9.22
N ASN A 347 -20.90 -25.72 -8.16
CA ASN A 347 -20.26 -26.21 -6.95
C ASN A 347 -19.97 -27.70 -7.12
N GLU A 348 -18.70 -28.07 -7.08
CA GLU A 348 -18.26 -29.46 -7.10
C GLU A 348 -17.52 -29.78 -5.79
N GLN A 349 -18.11 -30.66 -4.98
CA GLN A 349 -17.51 -31.12 -3.71
C GLN A 349 -17.14 -29.98 -2.75
N GLY A 350 -17.93 -28.89 -2.73
CA GLY A 350 -17.69 -27.74 -1.85
C GLY A 350 -16.81 -26.65 -2.47
N GLN A 351 -16.19 -26.89 -3.63
CA GLN A 351 -15.41 -25.89 -4.35
C GLN A 351 -16.23 -25.29 -5.50
N MET A 352 -16.18 -23.97 -5.64
CA MET A 352 -16.87 -23.28 -6.73
C MET A 352 -15.99 -23.24 -7.97
N PHE A 353 -16.57 -23.58 -9.12
CA PHE A 353 -15.92 -23.52 -10.42
C PHE A 353 -16.73 -22.64 -11.38
N TYR A 354 -16.01 -21.85 -12.17
CA TYR A 354 -16.55 -21.19 -13.34
C TYR A 354 -16.28 -22.02 -14.59
N TYR A 355 -17.31 -22.25 -15.40
CA TYR A 355 -17.20 -22.85 -16.71
C TYR A 355 -17.29 -21.73 -17.75
N PRO A 356 -16.25 -21.53 -18.57
CA PRO A 356 -16.30 -20.62 -19.71
C PRO A 356 -17.51 -20.90 -20.61
N PRO A 357 -18.01 -19.89 -21.35
CA PRO A 357 -19.04 -20.11 -22.36
C PRO A 357 -18.58 -21.17 -23.36
N ASN A 358 -19.53 -21.93 -23.91
CA ASN A 358 -19.22 -22.89 -24.96
C ASN A 358 -18.66 -22.16 -26.20
N SER A 359 -17.81 -22.83 -26.96
CA SER A 359 -17.34 -22.31 -28.25
C SER A 359 -18.54 -21.97 -29.16
N PRO A 360 -18.45 -20.91 -29.98
CA PRO A 360 -19.53 -20.50 -30.86
C PRO A 360 -20.00 -21.65 -31.77
N SER A 361 -21.32 -21.76 -31.96
CA SER A 361 -21.94 -22.72 -32.88
C SER A 361 -22.97 -21.99 -33.76
N PRO A 362 -22.73 -21.87 -35.10
CA PRO A 362 -21.53 -22.32 -35.81
C PRO A 362 -20.27 -21.57 -35.37
N ALA A 363 -19.10 -22.21 -35.53
CA ALA A 363 -17.82 -21.57 -35.26
C ALA A 363 -17.54 -20.48 -36.31
N PHE A 364 -16.73 -19.49 -35.95
CA PHE A 364 -16.26 -18.48 -36.90
C PHE A 364 -15.46 -19.12 -38.03
N VAL A 365 -15.77 -18.75 -39.26
CA VAL A 365 -14.97 -19.11 -40.43
C VAL A 365 -13.80 -18.14 -40.52
N LEU A 366 -12.58 -18.68 -40.45
CA LEU A 366 -11.36 -17.90 -40.54
C LEU A 366 -10.87 -17.86 -42.00
N GLU A 367 -10.74 -16.65 -42.55
CA GLU A 367 -10.32 -16.41 -43.93
C GLU A 367 -8.83 -16.03 -43.98
N ALA A 368 -8.05 -16.76 -44.78
CA ALA A 368 -6.62 -16.50 -44.95
C ALA A 368 -6.35 -15.43 -46.02
N ASN A 369 -7.25 -15.26 -47.00
CA ASN A 369 -7.11 -14.23 -48.02
C ASN A 369 -7.60 -12.87 -47.51
N ASN A 370 -6.76 -12.22 -46.71
CA ASN A 370 -7.05 -10.94 -46.07
C ASN A 370 -5.80 -10.05 -46.00
N LYS A 371 -5.93 -8.83 -45.48
CA LYS A 371 -4.81 -7.86 -45.41
C LYS A 371 -3.72 -8.20 -44.38
N THR A 372 -3.99 -9.13 -43.48
CA THR A 372 -3.08 -9.54 -42.41
C THR A 372 -2.45 -10.90 -42.72
N ARG A 373 -1.34 -11.22 -42.04
CA ARG A 373 -0.68 -12.53 -42.11
C ARG A 373 -1.43 -13.63 -41.33
N HIS A 374 -2.42 -13.25 -40.53
CA HIS A 374 -3.21 -14.17 -39.72
C HIS A 374 -4.58 -14.39 -40.34
N PRO A 375 -5.17 -15.59 -40.23
CA PRO A 375 -6.56 -15.80 -40.60
C PRO A 375 -7.50 -14.91 -39.79
N VAL A 376 -8.53 -14.36 -40.43
CA VAL A 376 -9.47 -13.42 -39.78
C VAL A 376 -10.90 -13.93 -39.85
N ALA A 377 -11.67 -13.71 -38.79
CA ALA A 377 -13.08 -14.10 -38.76
C ALA A 377 -13.90 -13.29 -39.75
N ARG A 378 -14.78 -13.95 -40.51
CA ARG A 378 -15.73 -13.28 -41.41
C ARG A 378 -16.80 -12.55 -40.60
N ARG A 379 -17.22 -11.37 -41.07
CA ARG A 379 -18.26 -10.57 -40.41
C ARG A 379 -19.67 -11.08 -40.67
N SER A 380 -19.85 -11.89 -41.72
CA SER A 380 -21.11 -12.61 -41.97
C SER A 380 -21.47 -13.60 -40.87
N ASP A 381 -20.50 -14.01 -40.07
CA ASP A 381 -20.70 -14.99 -39.01
C ASP A 381 -21.25 -14.27 -37.78
N ALA A 382 -22.46 -14.64 -37.36
CA ALA A 382 -23.07 -14.06 -36.18
C ALA A 382 -22.34 -14.53 -34.92
N GLY A 383 -21.81 -13.59 -34.12
CA GLY A 383 -21.14 -13.94 -32.88
C GLY A 383 -20.52 -12.72 -32.19
N THR A 384 -20.14 -12.93 -30.93
CA THR A 384 -19.38 -11.96 -30.15
C THR A 384 -17.92 -12.41 -30.14
N LEU A 385 -16.97 -11.51 -30.48
CA LEU A 385 -15.54 -11.85 -30.56
C LEU A 385 -14.92 -12.11 -29.18
N ILE A 386 -15.35 -11.32 -28.21
CA ILE A 386 -14.87 -11.31 -26.83
C ILE A 386 -16.03 -10.98 -25.89
N SER A 387 -16.12 -11.69 -24.78
CA SER A 387 -17.11 -11.40 -23.75
C SER A 387 -16.48 -11.43 -22.36
N ALA A 388 -17.16 -10.85 -21.38
CA ALA A 388 -16.76 -10.94 -19.99
C ALA A 388 -17.94 -11.39 -19.12
N ASP A 389 -17.69 -12.38 -18.27
CA ASP A 389 -18.57 -12.70 -17.16
C ASP A 389 -17.97 -12.14 -15.88
N VAL A 390 -18.78 -11.39 -15.13
CA VAL A 390 -18.41 -10.88 -13.81
C VAL A 390 -19.13 -11.71 -12.76
N ILE A 391 -18.37 -12.42 -11.94
CA ILE A 391 -18.87 -13.26 -10.87
C ILE A 391 -18.82 -12.47 -9.58
N LYS A 392 -19.93 -12.46 -8.83
CA LYS A 392 -20.05 -11.83 -7.52
C LYS A 392 -20.26 -12.89 -6.46
N ALA A 393 -19.45 -12.82 -5.41
CA ALA A 393 -19.64 -13.55 -4.16
C ALA A 393 -20.08 -12.58 -3.07
N THR A 394 -21.13 -12.92 -2.32
CA THR A 394 -21.61 -12.13 -1.18
C THR A 394 -21.64 -12.99 0.07
N ALA A 395 -21.01 -12.52 1.14
CA ALA A 395 -21.03 -13.15 2.46
C ALA A 395 -20.90 -12.10 3.57
N GLY A 396 -21.66 -12.25 4.66
CA GLY A 396 -21.57 -11.33 5.81
C GLY A 396 -21.83 -9.85 5.49
N GLY A 397 -22.63 -9.55 4.45
CA GLY A 397 -22.90 -8.18 4.00
C GLY A 397 -21.79 -7.55 3.15
N GLN A 398 -20.67 -8.25 2.93
CA GLN A 398 -19.61 -7.86 2.01
C GLN A 398 -19.77 -8.56 0.66
N SER A 399 -19.21 -7.97 -0.39
CA SER A 399 -19.14 -8.60 -1.71
C SER A 399 -17.79 -8.43 -2.36
N ALA A 400 -17.39 -9.43 -3.15
CA ALA A 400 -16.21 -9.42 -3.98
C ALA A 400 -16.55 -9.87 -5.40
N THR A 401 -15.74 -9.46 -6.37
CA THR A 401 -15.95 -9.75 -7.79
C THR A 401 -14.74 -10.40 -8.45
N SER A 402 -14.98 -11.33 -9.37
CA SER A 402 -13.99 -11.89 -10.28
C SER A 402 -14.47 -11.74 -11.73
N THR A 403 -13.56 -11.50 -12.67
CA THR A 403 -13.91 -11.33 -14.09
C THR A 403 -13.21 -12.38 -14.95
N PHE A 404 -14.00 -13.15 -15.71
CA PHE A 404 -13.48 -14.04 -16.74
C PHE A 404 -13.72 -13.43 -18.10
N VAL A 405 -12.64 -13.23 -18.85
CA VAL A 405 -12.68 -12.69 -20.21
C VAL A 405 -12.54 -13.84 -21.19
N ALA A 406 -13.61 -14.15 -21.91
CA ALA A 406 -13.65 -15.24 -22.87
C ALA A 406 -13.38 -14.74 -24.30
N LEU A 407 -12.36 -15.30 -24.94
CA LEU A 407 -12.07 -15.11 -26.36
C LEU A 407 -12.82 -16.20 -27.16
N HIS A 408 -13.67 -15.78 -28.09
CA HIS A 408 -14.50 -16.68 -28.89
C HIS A 408 -13.90 -17.01 -30.26
N THR A 409 -12.88 -16.25 -30.66
CA THR A 409 -12.13 -16.45 -31.90
C THR A 409 -10.73 -15.86 -31.76
N THR A 410 -9.88 -16.04 -32.77
CA THR A 410 -8.51 -15.54 -32.77
C THR A 410 -8.44 -14.05 -33.12
N GLU A 411 -7.49 -13.36 -32.49
CA GLU A 411 -7.17 -11.96 -32.77
C GLU A 411 -6.33 -11.86 -34.04
N SER A 412 -6.58 -10.82 -34.84
CA SER A 412 -5.84 -10.56 -36.09
C SER A 412 -4.84 -9.42 -35.96
N HIS A 413 -5.04 -8.57 -34.98
CA HIS A 413 -4.18 -7.42 -34.64
C HIS A 413 -3.49 -7.67 -33.30
N TYR A 414 -2.66 -6.72 -32.88
CA TYR A 414 -2.09 -6.65 -31.54
C TYR A 414 -1.96 -5.19 -31.09
N ILE A 415 -1.70 -5.02 -29.80
CA ILE A 415 -1.68 -3.72 -29.16
C ILE A 415 -0.29 -3.47 -28.56
N LYS A 416 0.27 -2.30 -28.82
CA LYS A 416 1.44 -1.76 -28.11
C LYS A 416 1.00 -0.66 -27.16
N ALA A 417 1.74 -0.50 -26.07
CA ALA A 417 1.50 0.55 -25.09
C ALA A 417 2.61 1.62 -25.16
N GLN A 418 2.28 2.86 -24.86
CA GLN A 418 3.23 3.97 -24.79
C GLN A 418 2.86 4.86 -23.61
N LEU A 419 3.85 5.48 -22.97
CA LEU A 419 3.60 6.46 -21.93
C LEU A 419 3.39 7.84 -22.56
N ALA A 420 2.24 8.46 -22.31
CA ALA A 420 1.92 9.80 -22.74
C ALA A 420 1.36 10.60 -21.56
N TYR A 421 2.11 11.60 -21.08
CA TYR A 421 1.74 12.42 -19.91
C TYR A 421 1.35 11.58 -18.68
N ASN A 422 2.18 10.58 -18.32
CA ASN A 422 1.95 9.61 -17.25
C ASN A 422 0.67 8.76 -17.41
N LYS A 423 0.10 8.69 -18.61
CA LYS A 423 -1.03 7.82 -18.95
C LYS A 423 -0.61 6.78 -19.99
N VAL A 424 -1.33 5.67 -20.02
CA VAL A 424 -1.17 4.65 -21.04
C VAL A 424 -1.85 5.10 -22.33
N LYS A 425 -1.08 5.22 -23.40
CA LYS A 425 -1.56 5.35 -24.78
C LYS A 425 -1.42 4.00 -25.47
N LEU A 426 -2.50 3.52 -26.08
CA LEU A 426 -2.53 2.26 -26.82
C LEU A 426 -2.51 2.52 -28.32
N LYS A 427 -1.80 1.67 -29.04
CA LYS A 427 -1.66 1.69 -30.49
C LYS A 427 -1.90 0.30 -31.06
N VAL A 428 -2.64 0.21 -32.15
CA VAL A 428 -3.02 -1.07 -32.78
C VAL A 428 -2.14 -1.32 -33.99
N PHE A 429 -1.65 -2.55 -34.11
CA PHE A 429 -0.79 -2.99 -35.19
C PHE A 429 -1.30 -4.30 -35.79
N TYR A 430 -0.90 -4.59 -37.01
CA TYR A 430 -1.03 -5.91 -37.62
C TYR A 430 0.19 -6.23 -38.47
N GLU A 431 0.41 -7.53 -38.69
CA GLU A 431 1.44 -8.02 -39.58
C GLU A 431 0.88 -8.24 -40.98
N THR A 432 1.64 -7.82 -41.98
CA THR A 432 1.42 -8.14 -43.39
C THR A 432 2.60 -8.93 -43.93
N TRP A 433 2.47 -9.45 -45.15
CA TRP A 433 3.61 -10.04 -45.86
C TRP A 433 4.75 -9.04 -46.15
N GLY A 434 4.46 -7.74 -46.15
CA GLY A 434 5.44 -6.66 -46.34
C GLY A 434 6.03 -6.08 -45.04
N GLY A 435 5.59 -6.56 -43.87
CA GLY A 435 6.02 -6.07 -42.56
C GLY A 435 4.88 -5.62 -41.66
N VAL A 436 5.25 -4.93 -40.58
CA VAL A 436 4.32 -4.45 -39.54
C VAL A 436 3.68 -3.12 -39.96
N VAL A 437 2.36 -2.99 -39.77
CA VAL A 437 1.60 -1.78 -40.06
C VAL A 437 0.90 -1.28 -38.81
N GLU A 438 1.03 0.02 -38.52
CA GLU A 438 0.24 0.72 -37.49
C GLU A 438 -1.12 1.11 -38.08
N VAL A 439 -2.20 0.80 -37.35
CA VAL A 439 -3.55 1.29 -37.69
C VAL A 439 -3.66 2.76 -37.22
N PRO A 440 -4.01 3.71 -38.10
CA PRO A 440 -4.22 5.10 -37.71
C PRO A 440 -5.24 5.24 -36.58
N ASP A 441 -4.99 6.12 -35.60
CA ASP A 441 -5.87 6.32 -34.43
C ASP A 441 -7.34 6.58 -34.84
N ALA A 442 -7.55 7.35 -35.90
CA ALA A 442 -8.87 7.67 -36.44
C ALA A 442 -9.64 6.46 -36.99
N GLN A 443 -8.97 5.33 -37.20
CA GLN A 443 -9.53 4.10 -37.71
C GLN A 443 -9.62 2.99 -36.65
N VAL A 444 -9.31 3.30 -35.38
CA VAL A 444 -9.49 2.37 -34.27
C VAL A 444 -10.75 2.71 -33.50
N ARG A 445 -11.67 1.74 -33.38
CA ARG A 445 -12.79 1.81 -32.46
C ARG A 445 -12.44 1.07 -31.18
N TRP A 446 -12.46 1.78 -30.06
CA TRP A 446 -12.29 1.22 -28.73
C TRP A 446 -13.64 0.92 -28.07
N THR A 447 -13.79 -0.27 -27.53
CA THR A 447 -14.98 -0.69 -26.78
C THR A 447 -14.55 -1.24 -25.42
N VAL A 448 -15.16 -0.75 -24.35
CA VAL A 448 -14.97 -1.31 -23.00
C VAL A 448 -15.84 -2.56 -22.87
N ILE A 449 -15.20 -3.70 -22.59
CA ILE A 449 -15.88 -4.98 -22.38
C ILE A 449 -16.21 -5.19 -20.91
N SER A 450 -15.32 -4.78 -20.00
CA SER A 450 -15.51 -4.82 -18.56
C SER A 450 -14.62 -3.79 -17.86
N GLY A 451 -15.00 -3.37 -16.65
CA GLY A 451 -14.40 -2.24 -15.93
C GLY A 451 -15.07 -0.91 -16.28
N ASN A 452 -14.59 0.18 -15.65
CA ASN A 452 -15.22 1.50 -15.75
C ASN A 452 -14.27 2.60 -16.25
N GLY A 453 -13.11 2.24 -16.77
CA GLY A 453 -12.21 3.17 -17.45
C GLY A 453 -12.76 3.62 -18.81
N SER A 454 -12.11 4.63 -19.39
CA SER A 454 -12.49 5.22 -20.68
C SER A 454 -11.29 5.38 -21.61
N MET A 455 -11.56 5.41 -22.91
CA MET A 455 -10.55 5.60 -23.97
C MET A 455 -10.88 6.84 -24.80
N SER A 456 -9.88 7.68 -25.02
CA SER A 456 -9.98 8.78 -25.98
C SER A 456 -9.82 8.28 -27.43
N THR A 457 -10.23 9.11 -28.39
CA THR A 457 -10.03 8.83 -29.84
C THR A 457 -8.55 8.73 -30.23
N ALA A 458 -7.65 9.33 -29.46
CA ALA A 458 -6.20 9.20 -29.64
C ALA A 458 -5.62 7.95 -28.95
N GLY A 459 -6.45 7.06 -28.41
CA GLY A 459 -5.99 5.83 -27.75
C GLY A 459 -5.42 6.05 -26.33
N VAL A 460 -5.64 7.20 -25.69
CA VAL A 460 -5.19 7.43 -24.31
C VAL A 460 -6.26 6.94 -23.32
N PHE A 461 -5.86 6.06 -22.40
CA PHE A 461 -6.70 5.52 -21.33
C PHE A 461 -6.82 6.49 -20.15
N THR A 462 -7.99 6.55 -19.55
CA THR A 462 -8.22 7.26 -18.28
C THR A 462 -9.12 6.41 -17.38
N PRO A 463 -8.65 6.01 -16.17
CA PRO A 463 -9.48 5.30 -15.21
C PRO A 463 -10.59 6.21 -14.66
N HIS A 464 -11.65 5.61 -14.11
CA HIS A 464 -12.73 6.39 -13.49
C HIS A 464 -12.19 7.26 -12.33
N PRO A 465 -12.53 8.56 -12.25
CA PRO A 465 -11.84 9.50 -11.38
C PRO A 465 -12.10 9.31 -9.88
N SER A 466 -13.27 8.79 -9.49
CA SER A 466 -13.66 8.68 -8.07
C SER A 466 -13.65 7.25 -7.53
N ASP A 467 -13.82 6.27 -8.40
CA ASP A 467 -13.94 4.86 -8.03
C ASP A 467 -13.44 3.98 -9.19
N PRO A 468 -12.12 3.98 -9.45
CA PRO A 468 -11.56 3.24 -10.57
C PRO A 468 -11.67 1.73 -10.33
N SER A 469 -12.14 1.01 -11.35
CA SER A 469 -12.04 -0.45 -11.36
C SER A 469 -10.57 -0.88 -11.30
N PRO A 470 -10.26 -2.04 -10.70
CA PRO A 470 -8.87 -2.53 -10.59
C PRO A 470 -8.19 -2.76 -11.94
N PHE A 471 -8.99 -3.00 -12.98
CA PHE A 471 -8.56 -3.13 -14.36
C PHE A 471 -9.71 -2.71 -15.29
N THR A 472 -9.39 -2.49 -16.57
CA THR A 472 -10.37 -2.34 -17.65
C THR A 472 -10.00 -3.28 -18.80
N VAL A 473 -10.99 -3.97 -19.34
CA VAL A 473 -10.85 -4.86 -20.52
C VAL A 473 -11.29 -4.08 -21.74
N LEU A 474 -10.40 -3.94 -22.71
CA LEU A 474 -10.65 -3.19 -23.94
C LEU A 474 -10.62 -4.11 -25.15
N LEU A 475 -11.55 -3.87 -26.05
CA LEU A 475 -11.56 -4.36 -27.43
C LEU A 475 -11.16 -3.21 -28.34
N ALA A 476 -10.18 -3.44 -29.20
CA ALA A 476 -9.81 -2.56 -30.29
C ALA A 476 -10.26 -3.19 -31.61
N GLU A 477 -11.02 -2.45 -32.41
CA GLU A 477 -11.40 -2.87 -33.76
C GLU A 477 -10.82 -1.91 -34.78
N ASP A 478 -10.09 -2.43 -35.76
CA ASP A 478 -9.70 -1.67 -36.94
C ASP A 478 -10.92 -1.54 -37.85
N THR A 479 -11.27 -0.30 -38.19
CA THR A 479 -12.45 0.07 -38.98
C THR A 479 -12.23 0.08 -40.49
N GLN A 480 -10.99 -0.09 -40.95
CA GLN A 480 -10.69 -0.31 -42.36
C GLN A 480 -11.24 -1.66 -42.82
N ASP A 481 -11.90 -1.71 -43.98
CA ASP A 481 -12.40 -2.93 -44.63
C ASP A 481 -13.32 -3.80 -43.74
N GLN A 482 -13.95 -3.16 -42.77
CA GLN A 482 -14.84 -3.79 -41.80
C GLN A 482 -16.09 -4.42 -42.42
N ALA A 483 -16.38 -4.20 -43.69
CA ALA A 483 -17.55 -4.79 -44.34
C ALA A 483 -17.47 -6.32 -44.43
N GLN A 484 -16.26 -6.90 -44.48
CA GLN A 484 -16.07 -8.33 -44.74
C GLN A 484 -15.52 -9.11 -43.55
N PHE A 485 -14.65 -8.48 -42.74
CA PHE A 485 -13.88 -9.18 -41.71
C PHE A 485 -13.91 -8.48 -40.36
N HIS A 486 -13.68 -9.26 -39.30
CA HIS A 486 -13.40 -8.76 -37.96
C HIS A 486 -11.89 -8.58 -37.79
N TYR A 487 -11.45 -7.33 -37.85
CA TYR A 487 -10.09 -6.91 -37.55
C TYR A 487 -10.01 -6.35 -36.15
N TRP A 488 -9.35 -7.08 -35.24
CA TRP A 488 -9.44 -6.76 -33.82
C TRP A 488 -8.30 -7.32 -32.97
N ALA A 489 -8.14 -6.73 -31.79
CA ALA A 489 -7.30 -7.17 -30.69
C ALA A 489 -7.93 -6.77 -29.35
N SER A 490 -7.51 -7.39 -28.26
CA SER A 490 -7.95 -7.06 -26.91
C SER A 490 -6.80 -6.91 -25.93
N ILE A 491 -7.02 -6.12 -24.89
CA ILE A 491 -6.03 -5.92 -23.82
C ILE A 491 -6.72 -5.72 -22.48
N VAL A 492 -6.10 -6.24 -21.43
CA VAL A 492 -6.46 -5.92 -20.05
C VAL A 492 -5.48 -4.87 -19.54
N LEU A 493 -6.04 -3.72 -19.16
CA LEU A 493 -5.32 -2.60 -18.55
C LEU A 493 -5.49 -2.65 -17.03
N PRO A 494 -4.47 -3.07 -16.25
CA PRO A 494 -4.52 -3.12 -14.79
C PRO A 494 -4.32 -1.76 -14.11
N VAL A 495 -4.51 -0.64 -14.81
CA VAL A 495 -4.35 0.72 -14.25
C VAL A 495 -5.65 1.14 -13.56
N PRO A 496 -5.62 1.65 -12.31
CA PRO A 496 -4.45 2.15 -11.58
C PRO A 496 -3.79 1.15 -10.61
N THR A 497 -4.22 -0.11 -10.57
CA THR A 497 -3.65 -1.11 -9.64
C THR A 497 -2.16 -1.38 -9.92
N LEU A 498 -1.77 -1.40 -11.19
CA LEU A 498 -0.39 -1.39 -11.64
C LEU A 498 -0.06 -0.01 -12.21
N ASP A 499 1.12 0.51 -11.88
CA ASP A 499 1.60 1.79 -12.40
C ASP A 499 1.62 1.81 -13.95
N ALA A 500 1.29 2.96 -14.53
CA ALA A 500 1.18 3.13 -15.98
C ALA A 500 2.51 2.93 -16.70
N ALA A 501 3.62 3.46 -16.15
CA ALA A 501 4.94 3.29 -16.75
C ALA A 501 5.37 1.82 -16.66
N ARG A 502 5.12 1.18 -15.52
CA ARG A 502 5.43 -0.25 -15.33
C ARG A 502 4.63 -1.14 -16.29
N PHE A 503 3.35 -0.85 -16.50
CA PHE A 503 2.53 -1.57 -17.47
C PHE A 503 3.07 -1.44 -18.90
N VAL A 504 3.42 -0.21 -19.32
CA VAL A 504 3.97 0.05 -20.67
C VAL A 504 5.28 -0.72 -20.91
N GLU A 505 6.17 -0.73 -19.92
CA GLU A 505 7.42 -1.49 -19.96
C GLU A 505 7.15 -2.99 -20.19
N LEU A 506 6.29 -3.59 -19.36
CA LEU A 506 6.02 -5.02 -19.42
C LEU A 506 5.31 -5.46 -20.69
N THR A 507 4.43 -4.62 -21.24
CA THR A 507 3.66 -4.93 -22.45
C THR A 507 4.51 -4.93 -23.71
N ASN A 508 5.54 -4.11 -23.80
CA ASN A 508 6.32 -4.00 -25.04
C ASN A 508 7.49 -4.97 -25.16
N GLY A 509 7.87 -5.66 -24.08
CA GLY A 509 8.95 -6.66 -24.09
C GLY A 509 10.18 -6.23 -23.33
#